data_AF-A0A0F9VK69-F1
#
_entry.id   AF-A0A0F9VK69-F1
#
_cell.length_a   1.000
_cell.length_b   1.000
_cell.length_c   1.000
_cell.angle_alpha   90.00
_cell.angle_beta   90.00
_cell.angle_gamma   90.00
#
_symmetry.space_group_name_H-M   'P 1'
#
loop_
_entity.id
_entity.type
_entity.pdbx_description
1 polymer ?
#
loop_
_entity_poly.entity_id
_entity_poly.type
_entity_poly.pdbx_seq_one_letter_code
_entity_poly.pdbx_strand_id
1 'polypeptide(L)'
;MRLSWLRCQGMTLLELLIALALGAGLSAVIMQLFTGSMRLQSVQRSEQDLQQRAAYAQFILRASILESAAPCAAGDAVPTTGAGPGIEILAANTGSVSALAGSHVLRLRTSDCEEPVHFLYIARRSSAGQPAGLYRRRLRSDGTLSAAEELIEGVTAMTATVGIELLPVAPEPASELARGADHKPVDKPRVAYVSVDQVGDWSRVFSVNLTLSVQQVMISGEAGSGGLTMTFSTALRQSELHGRGQRTI
;
A
#
# COMPACT_ATOMS: atom_id res chain seq x y z
N MET A 1 5.37 33.30 -67.49
CA MET A 1 5.51 33.64 -66.05
C MET A 1 5.57 35.15 -65.90
N ARG A 2 4.45 35.80 -65.55
CA ARG A 2 4.42 37.23 -65.21
C ARG A 2 4.48 37.34 -63.70
N LEU A 3 5.65 37.65 -63.16
CA LEU A 3 5.80 38.12 -61.79
C LEU A 3 5.26 39.55 -61.73
N SER A 4 4.02 39.68 -61.28
CA SER A 4 3.40 40.98 -60.99
C SER A 4 4.18 41.65 -59.86
N TRP A 5 4.83 42.75 -60.21
CA TRP A 5 5.47 43.69 -59.30
C TRP A 5 4.48 44.12 -58.21
N LEU A 6 4.73 43.68 -56.98
CA LEU A 6 4.06 44.21 -55.80
C LEU A 6 4.57 45.65 -55.58
N ARG A 7 3.65 46.62 -55.67
CA ARG A 7 3.92 48.00 -55.24
C ARG A 7 4.19 47.99 -53.73
N CYS A 8 5.35 48.45 -53.31
CA CYS A 8 5.65 48.71 -51.90
C CYS A 8 4.80 49.90 -51.41
N GLN A 9 3.66 49.61 -50.77
CA GLN A 9 3.03 50.55 -49.84
C GLN A 9 3.81 50.46 -48.52
N GLY A 10 4.32 51.59 -48.03
CA GLY A 10 4.93 51.64 -46.70
C GLY A 10 3.91 51.30 -45.63
N MET A 11 4.25 50.38 -44.72
CA MET A 11 3.43 50.11 -43.52
C MET A 11 3.27 51.39 -42.72
N THR A 12 2.04 51.69 -42.32
CA THR A 12 1.81 52.81 -41.41
C THR A 12 2.29 52.44 -40.01
N LEU A 13 2.80 53.42 -39.26
CA LEU A 13 3.26 53.21 -37.88
C LEU A 13 2.17 52.61 -36.99
N LEU A 14 0.90 52.93 -37.26
CA LEU A 14 -0.27 52.37 -36.58
C LEU A 14 -0.40 50.85 -36.80
N GLU A 15 -0.25 50.37 -38.04
CA GLU A 15 -0.30 48.94 -38.36
C GLU A 15 0.81 48.17 -37.63
N LEU A 16 2.01 48.76 -37.52
CA LEU A 16 3.11 48.17 -36.76
C LEU A 16 2.79 48.05 -35.26
N LEU A 17 2.22 49.09 -34.66
CA LEU A 17 1.83 49.06 -33.25
C LEU A 17 0.74 48.03 -32.96
N ILE A 18 -0.26 47.91 -33.84
CA ILE A 18 -1.32 46.90 -33.72
C ILE A 18 -0.74 45.50 -33.84
N ALA A 19 0.14 45.26 -34.83
CA ALA A 19 0.79 43.97 -35.01
C ALA A 19 1.64 43.57 -33.79
N LEU A 20 2.36 44.53 -33.20
CA LEU A 20 3.18 44.30 -32.02
C LEU A 20 2.32 44.00 -30.78
N ALA A 21 1.23 44.74 -30.58
CA ALA A 21 0.29 44.48 -29.48
C ALA A 21 -0.37 43.10 -29.58
N LEU A 22 -0.80 42.70 -30.78
CA LEU A 22 -1.37 41.37 -31.02
C LEU A 22 -0.33 40.27 -30.83
N GLY A 23 0.91 40.48 -31.30
CA GLY A 23 2.01 39.53 -31.10
C GLY A 23 2.35 39.31 -29.62
N ALA A 24 2.40 40.40 -28.83
CA ALA A 24 2.64 40.33 -27.40
C ALA A 24 1.49 39.59 -26.67
N GLY A 25 0.23 39.89 -27.02
CA GLY A 25 -0.93 39.21 -26.45
C GLY A 25 -0.94 37.71 -26.74
N LEU A 26 -0.67 37.32 -27.98
CA LEU A 26 -0.60 35.91 -28.38
C LEU A 26 0.55 35.17 -27.65
N SER A 27 1.71 35.81 -27.51
CA SER A 27 2.85 35.25 -26.78
C SER A 27 2.53 34.99 -25.31
N ALA A 28 1.84 35.93 -24.64
CA ALA A 28 1.43 35.77 -23.24
C ALA A 28 0.49 34.56 -23.03
N VAL A 29 -0.49 34.38 -23.92
CA VAL A 29 -1.42 33.24 -23.86
C VAL A 29 -0.70 31.91 -24.08
N ILE A 30 0.21 31.84 -25.07
CA ILE A 30 1.00 30.63 -25.34
C ILE A 30 1.87 30.28 -24.13
N MET A 31 2.50 31.26 -23.51
CA MET A 31 3.31 31.05 -22.30
C MET A 31 2.48 30.48 -21.15
N GLN A 32 1.25 30.98 -20.97
CA GLN A 32 0.34 30.47 -19.96
C GLN A 32 -0.04 29.00 -20.23
N LEU A 33 -0.39 28.65 -21.46
CA LEU A 33 -0.69 27.26 -21.86
C LEU A 33 0.52 26.32 -21.66
N PHE A 34 1.71 26.80 -21.99
CA PHE A 34 2.96 26.05 -21.81
C PHE A 34 3.23 25.77 -20.32
N THR A 35 3.09 26.78 -19.46
CA THR A 35 3.29 26.62 -18.01
C THR A 35 2.28 25.64 -17.40
N GLY A 36 1.02 25.68 -17.84
CA GLY A 36 0.01 24.71 -17.45
C GLY A 36 0.35 23.28 -17.89
N SER A 37 0.82 23.11 -19.13
CA SER A 37 1.20 21.81 -19.68
C SER A 37 2.40 21.19 -18.94
N MET A 38 3.41 22.01 -18.61
CA MET A 38 4.59 21.55 -17.86
C MET A 38 4.22 21.11 -16.43
N ARG A 39 3.32 21.83 -15.77
CA ARG A 39 2.81 21.44 -14.45
C ARG A 39 2.09 20.10 -14.51
N LEU A 40 1.20 19.90 -15.48
CA LEU A 40 0.50 18.63 -15.65
C LEU A 40 1.46 17.46 -15.89
N GLN A 41 2.47 17.65 -16.75
CA GLN A 41 3.48 16.61 -17.01
C GLN A 41 4.29 16.25 -15.75
N SER A 42 4.62 17.24 -14.92
CA SER A 42 5.34 16.98 -13.66
C SER A 42 4.49 16.17 -12.67
N VAL A 43 3.19 16.48 -12.56
CA VAL A 43 2.24 15.74 -11.73
C VAL A 43 2.10 14.30 -12.23
N GLN A 44 1.87 14.12 -13.54
CA GLN A 44 1.75 12.78 -14.14
C GLN A 44 2.99 11.93 -13.91
N ARG A 45 4.20 12.50 -14.01
CA ARG A 45 5.45 11.77 -13.71
C ARG A 45 5.55 11.37 -12.24
N SER A 46 5.17 12.26 -11.33
CA SER A 46 5.17 11.96 -9.89
C SER A 46 4.18 10.84 -9.54
N GLU A 47 3.02 10.82 -10.19
CA GLU A 47 2.02 9.76 -10.01
C GLU A 47 2.52 8.42 -10.57
N GLN A 48 3.16 8.43 -11.74
CA GLN A 48 3.75 7.22 -12.33
C GLN A 48 4.86 6.63 -11.45
N ASP A 49 5.75 7.47 -10.92
CA ASP A 49 6.80 7.02 -9.99
C ASP A 49 6.19 6.41 -8.72
N LEU A 50 5.20 7.09 -8.14
CA LEU A 50 4.51 6.60 -6.95
C LEU A 50 3.75 5.29 -7.21
N GLN A 51 3.10 5.12 -8.36
CA GLN A 51 2.45 3.88 -8.77
C GLN A 51 3.47 2.75 -8.94
N GLN A 52 4.62 3.02 -9.56
CA GLN A 52 5.68 2.04 -9.74
C GLN A 52 6.26 1.58 -8.39
N ARG A 53 6.53 2.53 -7.48
CA ARG A 53 7.01 2.22 -6.12
C ARG A 53 5.97 1.49 -5.29
N ALA A 54 4.70 1.86 -5.39
CA ALA A 54 3.62 1.16 -4.72
C ALA A 54 3.49 -0.28 -5.21
N ALA A 55 3.60 -0.53 -6.52
CA ALA A 55 3.59 -1.87 -7.09
C ALA A 55 4.79 -2.71 -6.62
N TYR A 56 5.99 -2.11 -6.57
CA TYR A 56 7.18 -2.77 -6.03
C TYR A 56 7.02 -3.10 -4.54
N ALA A 57 6.56 -2.14 -3.73
CA ALA A 57 6.31 -2.34 -2.32
C ALA A 57 5.26 -3.42 -2.07
N GLN A 58 4.17 -3.44 -2.84
CA GLN A 58 3.16 -4.49 -2.78
C GLN A 58 3.75 -5.87 -3.02
N PHE A 59 4.61 -6.00 -4.02
CA PHE A 59 5.28 -7.26 -4.35
C PHE A 59 6.16 -7.74 -3.17
N ILE A 60 7.00 -6.86 -2.63
CA ILE A 60 7.89 -7.18 -1.50
C ILE A 60 7.08 -7.50 -0.24
N LEU A 61 6.06 -6.70 0.09
CA LEU A 61 5.18 -6.91 1.23
C LEU A 61 4.49 -8.27 1.15
N ARG A 62 3.86 -8.56 0.01
CA ARG A 62 3.17 -9.83 -0.21
C ARG A 62 4.13 -11.01 -0.07
N ALA A 63 5.31 -10.94 -0.67
CA ALA A 63 6.31 -11.99 -0.55
C ALA A 63 6.73 -12.20 0.92
N SER A 64 7.06 -11.13 1.64
CA SER A 64 7.47 -11.22 3.05
C SER A 64 6.36 -11.72 3.98
N ILE A 65 5.11 -11.35 3.73
CA ILE A 65 3.95 -11.82 4.49
C ILE A 65 3.72 -13.31 4.24
N LEU A 66 3.78 -13.76 2.98
CA LEU A 66 3.65 -15.18 2.64
C LEU A 66 4.77 -16.03 3.23
N GLU A 67 6.01 -15.53 3.16
CA GLU A 67 7.17 -16.18 3.78
C GLU A 67 7.01 -16.29 5.29
N SER A 68 6.43 -15.27 5.94
CA SER A 68 6.16 -15.28 7.38
C SER A 68 4.98 -16.13 7.83
N ALA A 69 4.11 -16.46 6.89
CA ALA A 69 2.95 -17.31 7.13
C ALA A 69 3.26 -18.80 6.96
N ALA A 70 4.42 -19.14 6.40
CA ALA A 70 4.86 -20.52 6.34
C ALA A 70 5.04 -21.08 7.77
N PRO A 71 4.50 -22.27 8.08
CA PRO A 71 4.65 -22.87 9.40
C PRO A 71 6.13 -23.13 9.67
N CYS A 72 6.61 -22.73 10.84
CA CYS A 72 7.93 -23.10 11.33
C CYS A 72 8.03 -24.63 11.36
N ALA A 73 9.06 -25.21 10.75
CA ALA A 73 9.43 -26.57 11.06
C ALA A 73 9.97 -26.57 12.50
N ALA A 74 9.12 -26.91 13.47
CA ALA A 74 9.58 -27.15 14.83
C ALA A 74 10.57 -28.33 14.75
N GLY A 75 11.86 -28.08 14.98
CA GLY A 75 12.88 -29.13 14.94
C GLY A 75 12.54 -30.21 15.95
N ASP A 76 12.17 -31.41 15.48
CA ASP A 76 11.78 -32.66 16.19
C ASP A 76 10.81 -32.56 17.39
N ALA A 77 10.50 -31.36 17.88
CA ALA A 77 9.52 -31.08 18.89
C ALA A 77 8.16 -31.03 18.19
N VAL A 78 7.24 -31.87 18.66
CA VAL A 78 5.82 -31.91 18.29
C VAL A 78 5.35 -30.52 17.87
N PRO A 79 4.79 -30.34 16.66
CA PRO A 79 4.31 -29.04 16.20
C PRO A 79 3.31 -28.51 17.20
N THR A 80 3.77 -27.62 18.09
CA THR A 80 2.90 -26.98 19.05
C THR A 80 1.95 -26.13 18.23
N THR A 81 0.67 -26.43 18.34
CA THR A 81 -0.46 -25.74 17.71
C THR A 81 -0.56 -24.24 18.04
N GLY A 82 0.44 -23.67 18.71
CA GLY A 82 0.60 -22.24 19.01
C GLY A 82 1.78 -21.55 18.32
N ALA A 83 2.49 -22.20 17.39
CA ALA A 83 3.47 -21.53 16.53
C ALA A 83 2.72 -20.69 15.47
N GLY A 84 2.19 -19.55 15.91
CA GLY A 84 1.60 -18.56 15.01
C GLY A 84 2.63 -18.06 13.98
N PRO A 85 2.17 -17.57 12.83
CA PRO A 85 3.00 -16.95 11.81
C PRO A 85 3.77 -15.80 12.44
N GLY A 86 4.92 -15.52 11.84
CA GLY A 86 5.92 -14.60 12.36
C GLY A 86 5.53 -13.12 12.37
N ILE A 87 4.24 -12.76 12.35
CA ILE A 87 3.75 -11.40 12.20
C ILE A 87 3.47 -10.80 13.58
N GLU A 88 4.21 -9.76 13.95
CA GLU A 88 4.09 -9.06 15.22
C GLU A 88 3.99 -7.56 14.96
N ILE A 89 3.01 -6.88 15.59
CA ILE A 89 2.97 -5.41 15.63
C ILE A 89 3.69 -4.97 16.89
N LEU A 90 4.77 -4.22 16.70
CA LEU A 90 5.56 -3.60 17.75
C LEU A 90 5.26 -2.10 17.81
N ALA A 91 5.31 -1.53 19.01
CA ALA A 91 5.31 -0.08 19.17
C ALA A 91 6.61 0.52 18.60
N ALA A 92 6.55 1.76 18.07
CA ALA A 92 7.69 2.44 17.45
C ALA A 92 9.00 2.41 18.27
N ASN A 93 8.91 2.45 19.60
CA ASN A 93 10.04 2.49 20.53
C ASN A 93 10.56 1.09 20.95
N THR A 94 9.85 0.01 20.58
CA THR A 94 10.21 -1.36 20.97
C THR A 94 10.96 -2.12 19.87
N GLY A 95 10.88 -1.64 18.63
CA GLY A 95 11.67 -2.20 17.54
C GLY A 95 13.14 -1.75 17.62
N SER A 96 14.05 -2.58 17.13
CA SER A 96 15.45 -2.20 16.88
C SER A 96 15.61 -1.19 15.71
N VAL A 97 14.53 -0.48 15.38
CA VAL A 97 14.40 0.44 14.25
C VAL A 97 13.95 1.82 14.74
N SER A 98 14.45 2.87 14.09
CA SER A 98 14.10 4.26 14.41
C SER A 98 12.77 4.66 13.76
N ALA A 99 11.67 4.06 14.22
CA ALA A 99 10.34 4.38 13.73
C ALA A 99 9.84 5.74 14.27
N LEU A 100 8.95 6.38 13.53
CA LEU A 100 8.33 7.63 13.91
C LEU A 100 7.47 7.42 15.18
N ALA A 101 7.54 8.35 16.13
CA ALA A 101 6.72 8.27 17.34
C ALA A 101 5.22 8.17 16.99
N GLY A 102 4.49 7.28 17.67
CA GLY A 102 3.08 7.01 17.39
C GLY A 102 2.80 6.15 16.15
N SER A 103 3.84 5.68 15.43
CA SER A 103 3.70 4.69 14.37
C SER A 103 3.84 3.25 14.89
N HIS A 104 3.49 2.30 14.02
CA HIS A 104 3.64 0.86 14.27
C HIS A 104 4.82 0.30 13.47
N VAL A 105 5.49 -0.70 14.04
CA VAL A 105 6.51 -1.50 13.37
C VAL A 105 5.91 -2.88 13.13
N LEU A 106 5.80 -3.28 11.88
CA LEU A 106 5.40 -4.63 11.51
C LEU A 106 6.66 -5.49 11.39
N ARG A 107 6.78 -6.47 12.28
CA ARG A 107 7.84 -7.46 12.28
C ARG A 107 7.32 -8.74 11.64
N LEU A 108 8.05 -9.27 10.66
CA LEU A 108 7.73 -10.49 9.93
C LEU A 108 8.92 -11.46 10.08
N ARG A 109 8.74 -12.58 10.78
CA ARG A 109 9.75 -13.66 10.86
C ARG A 109 9.58 -14.58 9.66
N THR A 110 10.66 -15.08 9.07
CA THR A 110 10.59 -16.04 7.97
C THR A 110 10.34 -17.47 8.46
N SER A 111 10.18 -18.41 7.53
CA SER A 111 9.89 -19.83 7.76
C SER A 111 10.83 -20.56 8.72
N ASP A 112 12.05 -20.05 8.87
CA ASP A 112 13.10 -20.70 9.68
C ASP A 112 13.02 -20.29 11.16
N CYS A 113 12.15 -19.32 11.49
CA CYS A 113 11.70 -18.92 12.82
C CYS A 113 12.77 -18.50 13.85
N GLU A 114 14.05 -18.61 13.52
CA GLU A 114 15.18 -17.98 14.20
C GLU A 114 15.55 -16.66 13.53
N GLU A 115 15.84 -16.64 12.22
CA GLU A 115 16.27 -15.48 11.43
C GLU A 115 16.30 -15.88 9.94
N PRO A 116 16.12 -14.96 8.96
CA PRO A 116 16.02 -13.51 9.04
C PRO A 116 14.63 -12.96 9.45
N VAL A 117 14.60 -11.71 9.92
CA VAL A 117 13.37 -10.99 10.27
C VAL A 117 13.24 -9.72 9.44
N HIS A 118 12.11 -9.50 8.80
CA HIS A 118 11.79 -8.24 8.14
C HIS A 118 11.10 -7.29 9.10
N PHE A 119 11.60 -6.05 9.17
CA PHE A 119 10.93 -4.94 9.84
C PHE A 119 10.42 -3.97 8.79
N LEU A 120 9.13 -3.65 8.88
CA LEU A 120 8.45 -2.65 8.07
C LEU A 120 7.95 -1.54 9.00
N TYR A 121 8.34 -0.30 8.75
CA TYR A 121 8.05 0.78 9.68
C TYR A 121 8.03 2.14 8.98
N ILE A 122 7.35 3.11 9.59
CA ILE A 122 7.34 4.49 9.11
C ILE A 122 8.49 5.23 9.79
N ALA A 123 9.30 5.92 9.02
CA ALA A 123 10.37 6.78 9.53
C ALA A 123 10.55 8.02 8.66
N ARG A 124 11.34 8.97 9.15
CA ARG A 124 11.79 10.12 8.37
C ARG A 124 13.25 9.92 7.97
N ARG A 125 13.61 10.44 6.81
CA ARG A 125 15.02 10.60 6.44
C ARG A 125 15.70 11.54 7.46
N SER A 126 17.02 11.42 7.62
CA SER A 126 17.79 12.01 8.74
C SER A 126 17.75 13.54 8.86
N SER A 127 17.18 14.28 7.90
CA SER A 127 16.99 15.72 7.97
C SER A 127 15.57 16.11 8.37
N ALA A 128 15.48 17.04 9.34
CA ALA A 128 14.22 17.66 9.72
C ALA A 128 13.54 18.29 8.50
N GLY A 129 12.29 17.92 8.23
CA GLY A 129 11.51 18.44 7.11
C GLY A 129 11.40 17.50 5.90
N GLN A 130 12.11 16.38 5.86
CA GLN A 130 11.82 15.34 4.86
C GLN A 130 10.47 14.67 5.17
N PRO A 131 9.69 14.31 4.14
CA PRO A 131 8.47 13.53 4.33
C PRO A 131 8.81 12.19 5.00
N ALA A 132 7.86 11.67 5.78
CA ALA A 132 7.97 10.31 6.28
C ALA A 132 7.79 9.32 5.12
N GLY A 133 8.37 8.13 5.23
CA GLY A 133 8.27 7.06 4.23
C GLY A 133 8.08 5.71 4.91
N LEU A 134 7.65 4.71 4.13
CA LEU A 134 7.67 3.31 4.52
C LEU A 134 9.06 2.76 4.26
N TYR A 135 9.70 2.27 5.31
CA TYR A 135 11.02 1.67 5.28
C TYR A 135 10.94 0.18 5.56
N ARG A 136 11.88 -0.55 4.98
CA ARG A 136 12.16 -1.95 5.26
C ARG A 136 13.58 -2.11 5.79
N ARG A 137 13.75 -2.95 6.80
CA ARG A 137 15.06 -3.47 7.25
C ARG A 137 14.99 -4.97 7.41
N ARG A 138 16.12 -5.64 7.25
CA ARG A 138 16.27 -7.07 7.48
C ARG A 138 17.23 -7.30 8.64
N LEU A 139 16.80 -8.04 9.64
CA LEU A 139 17.69 -8.68 10.61
C LEU A 139 18.35 -9.87 9.93
N ARG A 140 19.67 -9.87 9.91
CA ARG A 140 20.47 -11.00 9.43
C ARG A 140 20.62 -12.03 10.53
N SER A 141 21.12 -13.20 10.16
CA SER A 141 21.41 -14.32 11.07
C SER A 141 22.53 -14.04 12.09
N ASP A 142 23.24 -12.92 11.94
CA ASP A 142 24.28 -12.46 12.87
C ASP A 142 23.73 -11.43 13.89
N GLY A 143 22.40 -11.24 13.92
CA GLY A 143 21.72 -10.23 14.72
C GLY A 143 21.91 -8.79 14.24
N THR A 144 22.63 -8.55 13.14
CA THR A 144 22.82 -7.21 12.58
C THR A 144 21.66 -6.79 11.69
N LEU A 145 21.33 -5.50 11.71
CA LEU A 145 20.32 -4.94 10.80
C LEU A 145 20.97 -4.47 9.50
N SER A 146 20.34 -4.81 8.38
CA SER A 146 20.68 -4.24 7.07
C SER A 146 20.50 -2.72 7.05
N ALA A 147 21.04 -2.07 6.02
CA ALA A 147 20.66 -0.70 5.69
C ALA A 147 19.13 -0.61 5.53
N ALA A 148 18.57 0.53 5.90
CA ALA A 148 17.16 0.81 5.69
C ALA A 148 16.91 1.10 4.20
N GLU A 149 15.94 0.40 3.63
CA GLU A 149 15.48 0.59 2.26
C GLU A 149 14.14 1.33 2.30
N GLU A 150 14.05 2.47 1.63
CA GLU A 150 12.80 3.21 1.49
C GLU A 150 11.97 2.61 0.35
N LEU A 151 10.79 2.08 0.68
CA LEU A 151 9.89 1.47 -0.29
C LEU A 151 8.95 2.50 -0.92
N ILE A 152 8.34 3.36 -0.08
CA ILE A 152 7.37 4.36 -0.51
C ILE A 152 7.65 5.66 0.26
N GLU A 153 7.82 6.76 -0.45
CA GLU A 153 7.94 8.10 0.13
C GLU A 153 6.54 8.67 0.46
N GLY A 154 6.46 9.55 1.46
CA GLY A 154 5.23 10.24 1.83
C GLY A 154 4.27 9.44 2.72
N VAL A 155 4.64 8.24 3.18
CA VAL A 155 3.77 7.43 4.05
C VAL A 155 3.69 8.04 5.45
N THR A 156 2.48 8.38 5.88
CA THR A 156 2.19 9.05 7.16
C THR A 156 1.58 8.13 8.20
N ALA A 157 0.84 7.10 7.77
CA ALA A 157 0.24 6.11 8.66
C ALA A 157 0.23 4.72 8.02
N MET A 158 0.33 3.69 8.87
CA MET A 158 0.28 2.29 8.52
C MET A 158 -0.57 1.57 9.56
N THR A 159 -1.58 0.84 9.09
CA THR A 159 -2.43 -0.01 9.92
C THR A 159 -2.49 -1.40 9.31
N ALA A 160 -2.41 -2.44 10.14
CA ALA A 160 -2.58 -3.82 9.69
C ALA A 160 -3.83 -4.42 10.33
N THR A 161 -4.66 -5.06 9.52
CA THR A 161 -5.82 -5.84 9.97
C THR A 161 -5.72 -7.25 9.42
N VAL A 162 -6.32 -8.21 10.11
CA VAL A 162 -6.19 -9.63 9.81
C VAL A 162 -7.58 -10.22 9.66
N GLY A 163 -7.81 -10.92 8.54
CA GLY A 163 -9.00 -11.70 8.32
C GLY A 163 -8.86 -13.06 9.01
N ILE A 164 -9.72 -13.32 9.99
CA ILE A 164 -9.85 -14.61 10.69
C ILE A 164 -11.16 -15.31 10.34
N GLU A 165 -11.08 -16.63 10.24
CA GLU A 165 -12.26 -17.50 10.19
C GLU A 165 -12.83 -17.65 11.60
N LEU A 166 -14.10 -17.31 11.79
CA LEU A 166 -14.83 -17.50 13.04
C LEU A 166 -15.36 -18.94 13.11
N LEU A 167 -15.04 -19.63 14.20
CA LEU A 167 -15.65 -20.93 14.49
C LEU A 167 -17.17 -20.78 14.53
N PRO A 168 -17.92 -21.78 14.02
CA PRO A 168 -19.36 -21.78 14.19
C PRO A 168 -19.65 -21.73 15.69
N VAL A 169 -20.36 -20.68 16.12
CA VAL A 169 -20.91 -20.64 17.47
C VAL A 169 -21.84 -21.83 17.55
N ALA A 170 -21.61 -22.72 18.53
CA ALA A 170 -22.46 -23.87 18.75
C ALA A 170 -23.92 -23.40 18.68
N PRO A 171 -24.79 -24.07 17.90
CA PRO A 171 -26.15 -23.60 17.72
C PRO A 171 -26.74 -23.39 19.11
N GLU A 172 -27.25 -22.18 19.38
CA GLU A 172 -28.04 -21.98 20.58
C GLU A 172 -29.09 -23.08 20.63
N PRO A 173 -29.32 -23.72 21.79
CA PRO A 173 -30.26 -24.83 21.90
C PRO A 173 -31.58 -24.38 21.30
N ALA A 174 -31.86 -24.89 20.10
CA ALA A 174 -32.96 -24.42 19.29
C ALA A 174 -34.23 -24.62 20.11
N SER A 175 -34.95 -23.54 20.38
CA SER A 175 -36.34 -23.67 20.79
C SER A 175 -37.04 -24.44 19.68
N GLU A 176 -37.40 -25.68 20.01
CA GLU A 176 -37.70 -26.84 19.16
C GLU A 176 -38.96 -26.70 18.28
N LEU A 177 -39.43 -25.47 18.02
CA LEU A 177 -40.80 -25.22 17.57
C LEU A 177 -40.96 -24.81 16.09
N ALA A 178 -39.92 -24.90 15.26
CA ALA A 178 -40.02 -24.66 13.82
C ALA A 178 -39.87 -25.96 13.01
N ARG A 179 -40.79 -26.92 13.22
CA ARG A 179 -40.97 -28.09 12.35
C ARG A 179 -41.56 -27.65 11.02
N GLY A 180 -40.81 -27.77 9.94
CA GLY A 180 -41.37 -27.90 8.60
C GLY A 180 -40.72 -27.03 7.54
N ALA A 181 -39.51 -27.35 7.12
CA ALA A 181 -39.06 -27.29 5.73
C ALA A 181 -37.62 -27.80 5.64
N ASP A 182 -37.32 -28.52 4.57
CA ASP A 182 -36.12 -29.29 4.24
C ASP A 182 -34.85 -28.42 4.01
N HIS A 183 -34.60 -27.42 4.87
CA HIS A 183 -33.44 -26.54 4.78
C HIS A 183 -32.27 -27.13 5.57
N LYS A 184 -31.35 -27.80 4.86
CA LYS A 184 -30.02 -28.09 5.41
C LYS A 184 -29.27 -26.75 5.53
N PRO A 185 -29.01 -26.23 6.74
CA PRO A 185 -28.23 -25.01 6.87
C PRO A 185 -26.86 -25.28 6.27
N VAL A 186 -26.52 -24.53 5.21
CA VAL A 186 -25.15 -24.48 4.72
C VAL A 186 -24.41 -23.58 5.70
N ASP A 187 -23.64 -24.20 6.60
CA ASP A 187 -22.74 -23.48 7.49
C ASP A 187 -21.69 -22.75 6.66
N LYS A 188 -21.98 -21.50 6.29
CA LYS A 188 -21.01 -20.62 5.66
C LYS A 188 -20.01 -20.20 6.72
N PRO A 189 -18.69 -20.33 6.49
CA PRO A 189 -17.71 -19.84 7.44
C PRO A 189 -17.91 -18.34 7.62
N ARG A 190 -17.96 -17.92 8.88
CA ARG A 190 -18.08 -16.51 9.23
C ARG A 190 -16.68 -15.92 9.23
N VAL A 191 -16.52 -14.73 8.66
CA VAL A 191 -15.24 -14.03 8.57
C VAL A 191 -15.31 -12.77 9.41
N ALA A 192 -14.23 -12.47 10.14
CA ALA A 192 -14.05 -11.20 10.83
C ALA A 192 -12.69 -10.59 10.48
N TYR A 193 -12.64 -9.25 10.43
CA TYR A 193 -11.39 -8.50 10.34
C TYR A 193 -11.11 -7.89 11.69
N VAL A 194 -9.98 -8.28 12.28
CA VAL A 194 -9.56 -7.84 13.62
C VAL A 194 -8.19 -7.20 13.54
N SER A 195 -7.83 -6.44 14.57
CA SER A 195 -6.45 -5.95 14.72
C SER A 195 -5.51 -7.13 15.02
N VAL A 196 -4.24 -7.04 14.61
CA VAL A 196 -3.25 -8.13 14.74
C VAL A 196 -3.09 -8.58 16.21
N ASP A 197 -3.14 -7.66 17.16
CA ASP A 197 -3.04 -7.91 18.60
C ASP A 197 -4.23 -8.70 19.18
N GLN A 198 -5.36 -8.77 18.45
CA GLN A 198 -6.55 -9.52 18.86
C GLN A 198 -6.57 -10.96 18.33
N VAL A 199 -5.57 -11.35 17.51
CA VAL A 199 -5.50 -12.69 16.92
C VAL A 199 -4.92 -13.67 17.95
N GLY A 200 -5.82 -14.35 18.67
CA GLY A 200 -5.42 -15.39 19.64
C GLY A 200 -5.01 -16.72 19.01
N ASP A 201 -5.54 -17.04 17.82
CA ASP A 201 -5.22 -18.25 17.07
C ASP A 201 -5.00 -17.91 15.60
N TRP A 202 -3.74 -17.95 15.20
CA TRP A 202 -3.36 -17.61 13.84
C TRP A 202 -3.56 -18.75 12.83
N SER A 203 -3.82 -19.98 13.28
CA SER A 203 -4.14 -21.08 12.37
C SER A 203 -5.45 -20.83 11.60
N ARG A 204 -6.25 -19.87 12.08
CA ARG A 204 -7.53 -19.42 11.52
C ARG A 204 -7.42 -18.17 10.65
N VAL A 205 -6.23 -17.60 10.52
CA VAL A 205 -6.01 -16.44 9.66
C VAL A 205 -5.98 -16.88 8.20
N PHE A 206 -6.73 -16.19 7.35
CA PHE A 206 -6.74 -16.43 5.92
C PHE A 206 -6.27 -15.23 5.09
N SER A 207 -6.25 -14.01 5.65
CA SER A 207 -5.75 -12.81 4.96
C SER A 207 -5.14 -11.79 5.91
N VAL A 208 -4.20 -11.00 5.39
CA VAL A 208 -3.63 -9.83 6.05
C VAL A 208 -3.82 -8.63 5.13
N ASN A 209 -4.40 -7.56 5.68
CA ASN A 209 -4.64 -6.30 5.00
C ASN A 209 -3.76 -5.22 5.62
N LEU A 210 -2.88 -4.63 4.83
CA LEU A 210 -2.07 -3.49 5.21
C LEU A 210 -2.60 -2.23 4.53
N THR A 211 -3.03 -1.25 5.30
CA THR A 211 -3.47 0.05 4.78
C THR A 211 -2.42 1.10 5.08
N LEU A 212 -1.99 1.81 4.04
CA LEU A 212 -1.04 2.92 4.11
C LEU A 212 -1.75 4.22 3.75
N SER A 213 -1.54 5.27 4.55
CA SER A 213 -1.90 6.64 4.20
C SER A 213 -0.67 7.35 3.67
N VAL A 214 -0.78 7.94 2.48
CA VAL A 214 0.32 8.63 1.79
C VAL A 214 -0.07 10.08 1.55
N GLN A 215 0.78 10.99 2.01
CA GLN A 215 0.62 12.42 1.75
C GLN A 215 1.19 12.75 0.38
N GLN A 216 0.35 13.27 -0.52
CA GLN A 216 0.82 13.79 -1.80
C GLN A 216 1.50 15.15 -1.58
N VAL A 217 2.76 15.28 -2.01
CA VAL A 217 3.44 16.57 -2.02
C VAL A 217 2.97 17.34 -3.27
N MET A 218 2.06 18.28 -3.07
CA MET A 218 1.63 19.19 -4.13
C MET A 218 2.76 20.18 -4.46
N ILE A 219 3.11 20.30 -5.73
CA ILE A 219 4.21 21.15 -6.24
C ILE A 219 3.96 22.66 -5.96
N SER A 220 2.75 23.04 -5.54
CA SER A 220 2.40 24.43 -5.21
C SER A 220 2.81 24.88 -3.80
N GLY A 221 3.46 24.04 -2.98
CA GLY A 221 3.86 24.39 -1.60
C GLY A 221 2.69 24.55 -0.62
N GLU A 222 1.46 24.43 -1.12
CA GLU A 222 0.25 24.32 -0.31
C GLU A 222 0.00 22.83 -0.06
N ALA A 223 0.17 22.41 1.19
CA ALA A 223 -0.15 21.06 1.61
C ALA A 223 -1.67 20.86 1.52
N GLY A 224 -2.15 20.42 0.35
CA GLY A 224 -3.52 19.98 0.20
C GLY A 224 -3.78 18.81 1.16
N SER A 225 -4.91 18.82 1.86
CA SER A 225 -5.30 17.75 2.79
C SER A 225 -5.69 16.44 2.10
N GLY A 226 -5.45 16.31 0.79
CA GLY A 226 -5.71 15.11 0.00
C GLY A 226 -4.68 14.03 0.29
N GLY A 227 -4.99 13.16 1.26
CA GLY A 227 -4.24 11.92 1.47
C GLY A 227 -4.68 10.84 0.49
N LEU A 228 -3.73 10.13 -0.11
CA LEU A 228 -3.99 8.90 -0.86
C LEU A 228 -3.95 7.72 0.11
N THR A 229 -5.01 6.92 0.15
CA THR A 229 -5.02 5.67 0.92
C THR A 229 -4.77 4.49 0.00
N MET A 230 -3.72 3.72 0.26
CA MET A 230 -3.40 2.47 -0.42
C MET A 230 -3.73 1.29 0.48
N THR A 231 -4.40 0.26 -0.03
CA THR A 231 -4.65 -0.97 0.74
C THR A 231 -4.06 -2.16 0.00
N PHE A 232 -3.21 -2.91 0.71
CA PHE A 232 -2.55 -4.12 0.24
C PHE A 232 -3.16 -5.33 0.95
N SER A 233 -3.85 -6.18 0.19
CA SER A 233 -4.43 -7.41 0.72
C SER A 233 -3.61 -8.61 0.27
N THR A 234 -3.14 -9.40 1.24
CA THR A 234 -2.44 -10.66 0.99
C THR A 234 -3.26 -11.80 1.57
N ALA A 235 -3.74 -12.70 0.71
CA ALA A 235 -4.34 -13.97 1.14
C ALA A 235 -3.23 -14.92 1.59
N LEU A 236 -3.36 -15.46 2.80
CA LEU A 236 -2.43 -16.43 3.38
C LEU A 236 -2.84 -17.87 3.09
N ARG A 237 -4.14 -18.12 2.97
CA ARG A 237 -4.66 -19.40 2.47
C ARG A 237 -5.49 -19.11 1.23
N GLN A 238 -5.24 -19.89 0.17
CA GLN A 238 -6.33 -20.14 -0.77
C GLN A 238 -7.35 -20.93 0.03
N SER A 239 -8.40 -20.27 0.51
CA SER A 239 -9.54 -21.01 1.02
C SER A 239 -9.98 -21.90 -0.14
N GLU A 240 -9.72 -23.20 -0.03
CA GLU A 240 -10.42 -24.23 -0.82
C GLU A 240 -11.89 -24.24 -0.37
N LEU A 241 -12.55 -23.09 -0.54
CA LEU A 241 -13.98 -22.90 -0.40
C LEU A 241 -14.71 -23.40 -1.66
N HIS A 242 -13.98 -23.89 -2.66
CA HIS A 242 -14.55 -24.63 -3.78
C HIS A 242 -14.90 -26.04 -3.32
N GLY A 243 -16.20 -26.24 -3.13
CA GLY A 243 -16.77 -27.44 -2.54
C GLY A 243 -16.23 -28.74 -3.15
N ARG A 244 -15.93 -29.68 -2.25
CA ARG A 244 -15.94 -31.13 -2.51
C ARG A 244 -17.36 -31.58 -2.88
N GLY A 245 -17.83 -31.12 -4.04
CA GLY A 245 -19.09 -31.48 -4.67
C GLY A 245 -18.89 -32.09 -6.06
N GLN A 246 -17.65 -32.36 -6.50
CA GLN A 246 -17.42 -33.21 -7.66
C GLN A 246 -17.54 -34.67 -7.25
N ARG A 247 -18.78 -35.17 -7.30
CA ARG A 247 -19.05 -36.60 -7.44
C ARG A 247 -18.28 -37.10 -8.66
N THR A 248 -17.31 -37.98 -8.43
CA THR A 248 -16.88 -38.93 -9.45
C THR A 248 -18.11 -39.73 -9.86
N ILE A 249 -18.50 -39.58 -11.13
CA ILE A 249 -19.48 -40.45 -11.81
C ILE A 249 -18.72 -41.66 -12.33
#